data_AF-A0A2T6ZV48-F1
#
_entry.id   AF-A0A2T6ZV48-F1
#
_cell.length_a   1.000
_cell.length_b   1.000
_cell.length_c   1.000
_cell.angle_alpha   90.00
_cell.angle_beta   90.00
_cell.angle_gamma   90.00
#
_symmetry.space_group_name_H-M   'P 1'
#
loop_
_entity.id
_entity.type
_entity.pdbx_description
1 polymer ?
#
loop_
_entity_poly.entity_id
_entity_poly.type
_entity_poly.pdbx_seq_one_letter_code
_entity_poly.pdbx_strand_id
1 'polypeptide(L)'
;MKPRPPSNLRCIATSTTPSPNPLVPPRMSPLPILSPPTLPSFRDSYFNPTLPCTFPPSHFTSTLPAISQWFIPHPKYPHLQVPNTQFFHKTLANRINALLLMEVSLHSEGKFLQIHAPFAKLLEDISFAGPRDRSITTYLAQCSINEIPELKDTLPTPQYIHAGKGDVYNVNLWMGHAALIATPLHKDPNPNLFVQLAGTKRVRMFDPDTGREMVQEFGGGVKRFRMPDEMMEGKYRRMIDKVVWGEGDAGDGVSGFEATVGPGDGLFIPKGWWHAIRSVGEEGAVASVNWWFR
;
A
#
# COMPACT_ATOMS: atom_id res chain seq x y z
N MET A 1 -34.71 -6.71 -3.99
CA MET A 1 -34.14 -7.07 -2.68
C MET A 1 -32.73 -6.53 -2.60
N LYS A 2 -32.39 -5.66 -1.63
CA LYS A 2 -31.00 -5.22 -1.43
C LYS A 2 -30.17 -6.43 -0.97
N PRO A 3 -28.99 -6.71 -1.55
CA PRO A 3 -28.12 -7.79 -1.07
C PRO A 3 -27.72 -7.49 0.37
N ARG A 4 -27.84 -8.50 1.25
CA ARG A 4 -27.34 -8.39 2.62
C ARG A 4 -25.81 -8.39 2.58
N PRO A 5 -25.12 -7.52 3.34
CA PRO A 5 -23.67 -7.59 3.44
C PRO A 5 -23.24 -8.98 3.98
N PRO A 6 -22.01 -9.42 3.68
CA PRO A 6 -21.47 -10.68 4.19
C PRO A 6 -21.63 -10.80 5.72
N SER A 7 -21.93 -11.99 6.22
CA SER A 7 -22.29 -12.23 7.64
C SER A 7 -21.18 -11.87 8.64
N ASN A 8 -19.94 -11.75 8.18
CA ASN A 8 -18.76 -11.29 8.92
C ASN A 8 -18.58 -9.76 8.95
N LEU A 9 -19.37 -9.01 8.18
CA LEU A 9 -19.37 -7.55 8.10
C LEU A 9 -20.64 -6.98 8.76
N ARG A 10 -20.89 -7.33 10.03
CA ARG A 10 -21.77 -6.49 10.84
C ARG A 10 -20.98 -5.24 11.19
N CYS A 11 -21.47 -4.08 10.74
CA CYS A 11 -21.03 -2.78 11.22
C CYS A 11 -21.03 -2.85 12.75
N ILE A 12 -19.84 -2.91 13.37
CA ILE A 12 -19.70 -2.87 14.82
C ILE A 12 -19.93 -1.42 15.20
N ALA A 13 -21.19 -1.00 15.21
CA ALA A 13 -21.61 0.18 15.92
C ALA A 13 -21.64 -0.20 17.41
N THR A 14 -20.47 -0.26 18.04
CA THR A 14 -20.38 -0.24 19.50
C THR A 14 -20.19 1.20 19.92
N SER A 15 -21.21 1.75 20.56
CA SER A 15 -21.05 2.93 21.39
C SER A 15 -20.10 2.58 22.53
N THR A 16 -18.84 2.94 22.39
CA THR A 16 -17.87 2.89 23.49
C THR A 16 -17.54 4.32 23.86
N THR A 17 -17.93 4.68 25.08
CA THR A 17 -17.42 5.85 25.79
C THR A 17 -15.89 5.89 25.68
N PRO A 18 -15.27 7.07 25.46
CA PRO A 18 -13.83 7.16 25.27
C PRO A 18 -13.12 6.71 26.55
N SER A 19 -12.40 5.59 26.45
CA SER A 19 -11.47 5.13 27.49
C SER A 19 -10.18 5.95 27.40
N PRO A 20 -9.62 6.46 28.51
CA PRO A 20 -8.53 7.43 28.49
C PRO A 20 -7.12 6.79 28.42
N ASN A 21 -6.95 5.59 27.84
CA ASN A 21 -5.64 4.90 27.86
C ASN A 21 -5.02 4.71 26.46
N PRO A 22 -3.92 5.42 26.12
CA PRO A 22 -3.34 5.50 24.78
C PRO A 22 -2.40 4.32 24.42
N LEU A 23 -2.52 3.18 25.08
CA LEU A 23 -1.59 2.05 24.97
C LEU A 23 -2.27 0.72 24.63
N VAL A 24 -3.56 0.77 24.32
CA VAL A 24 -4.31 -0.45 24.01
C VAL A 24 -4.07 -0.80 22.53
N PRO A 25 -3.37 -1.90 22.23
CA PRO A 25 -3.05 -2.30 20.86
C PRO A 25 -4.35 -2.56 20.07
N PRO A 26 -4.36 -2.26 18.77
CA PRO A 26 -5.59 -2.34 18.00
C PRO A 26 -5.93 -3.80 17.68
N ARG A 27 -7.21 -4.14 17.75
CA ARG A 27 -7.72 -5.49 17.47
C ARG A 27 -7.89 -5.67 15.97
N MET A 28 -6.96 -6.41 15.36
CA MET A 28 -6.98 -6.66 13.91
C MET A 28 -7.80 -7.90 13.56
N SER A 29 -8.77 -7.73 12.66
CA SER A 29 -9.48 -8.84 12.00
C SER A 29 -8.98 -9.01 10.57
N PRO A 30 -8.95 -10.23 10.00
CA PRO A 30 -8.60 -10.39 8.59
C PRO A 30 -9.62 -9.68 7.68
N LEU A 31 -9.15 -9.09 6.59
CA LEU A 31 -10.04 -8.54 5.56
C LEU A 31 -10.92 -9.66 4.95
N PRO A 32 -12.20 -9.37 4.65
CA PRO A 32 -13.04 -10.28 3.91
C PRO A 32 -12.50 -10.48 2.49
N ILE A 33 -12.52 -11.72 2.02
CA ILE A 33 -12.13 -12.08 0.66
C ILE A 33 -13.35 -11.98 -0.25
N LEU A 34 -13.23 -11.26 -1.37
CA LEU A 34 -14.26 -11.16 -2.40
C LEU A 34 -14.63 -12.55 -2.92
N SER A 35 -15.90 -12.92 -2.81
CA SER A 35 -16.44 -14.18 -3.33
C SER A 35 -17.90 -14.04 -3.78
N PRO A 36 -18.26 -14.44 -5.02
CA PRO A 36 -17.33 -14.83 -6.10
C PRO A 36 -16.56 -13.61 -6.63
N PRO A 37 -15.36 -13.79 -7.23
CA PRO A 37 -14.54 -12.70 -7.76
C PRO A 37 -15.07 -12.20 -9.11
N THR A 38 -16.23 -11.58 -9.09
CA THR A 38 -16.91 -11.01 -10.26
C THR A 38 -17.17 -9.52 -10.07
N LEU A 39 -17.26 -8.77 -11.16
CA LEU A 39 -17.58 -7.35 -11.10
C LEU A 39 -18.93 -7.08 -10.39
N PRO A 40 -20.04 -7.81 -10.64
CA PRO A 40 -21.29 -7.62 -9.90
C PRO A 40 -21.13 -7.84 -8.39
N SER A 41 -20.49 -8.93 -7.98
CA SER A 41 -20.27 -9.23 -6.55
C SER A 41 -19.39 -8.17 -5.88
N PHE A 42 -18.33 -7.73 -6.55
CA PHE A 42 -17.49 -6.65 -6.07
C PHE A 42 -18.28 -5.35 -5.90
N ARG A 43 -19.05 -4.99 -6.93
CA ARG A 43 -19.87 -3.76 -6.94
C ARG A 43 -20.87 -3.76 -5.78
N ASP A 44 -21.62 -4.84 -5.63
CA ASP A 44 -22.75 -4.91 -4.72
C ASP A 44 -22.34 -5.16 -3.26
N SER A 45 -21.29 -5.94 -3.02
CA SER A 45 -20.88 -6.34 -1.67
C SER A 45 -19.79 -5.45 -1.06
N TYR A 46 -19.03 -4.70 -1.86
CA TYR A 46 -17.88 -3.94 -1.36
C TYR A 46 -17.83 -2.49 -1.87
N PHE A 47 -17.92 -2.27 -3.18
CA PHE A 47 -17.83 -0.92 -3.74
C PHE A 47 -18.99 -0.01 -3.29
N ASN A 48 -20.24 -0.41 -3.56
CA ASN A 48 -21.45 0.34 -3.20
C ASN A 48 -21.60 0.56 -1.67
N PRO A 49 -21.39 -0.46 -0.81
CA PRO A 49 -21.45 -0.25 0.64
C PRO A 49 -20.17 0.40 1.21
N THR A 50 -19.17 0.71 0.39
CA THR A 50 -17.89 1.32 0.79
C THR A 50 -17.13 0.51 1.83
N LEU A 51 -17.00 -0.80 1.60
CA LEU A 51 -16.32 -1.75 2.48
C LEU A 51 -15.04 -2.30 1.84
N PRO A 52 -13.94 -2.47 2.60
CA PRO A 52 -12.70 -2.99 2.08
C PRO A 52 -12.79 -4.50 1.89
N CYS A 53 -11.98 -5.01 0.97
CA CYS A 53 -11.80 -6.45 0.79
C CYS A 53 -10.45 -6.77 0.18
N THR A 54 -10.03 -8.01 0.34
CA THR A 54 -9.00 -8.62 -0.51
C THR A 54 -9.66 -9.32 -1.69
N PHE A 55 -8.93 -9.42 -2.79
CA PHE A 55 -9.25 -10.36 -3.86
C PHE A 55 -8.75 -11.75 -3.47
N PRO A 56 -9.22 -12.84 -4.11
CA PRO A 56 -8.62 -14.16 -3.91
C PRO A 56 -7.10 -14.13 -4.07
N PRO A 57 -6.35 -15.01 -3.37
CA PRO A 57 -4.90 -15.05 -3.50
C PRO A 57 -4.45 -15.17 -4.97
N SER A 58 -3.43 -14.41 -5.35
CA SER A 58 -2.85 -14.41 -6.70
C SER A 58 -3.83 -14.05 -7.83
N HIS A 59 -4.95 -13.38 -7.52
CA HIS A 59 -6.01 -13.08 -8.48
C HIS A 59 -5.51 -12.31 -9.72
N PHE A 60 -4.52 -11.44 -9.55
CA PHE A 60 -4.02 -10.58 -10.63
C PHE A 60 -2.79 -11.13 -11.36
N THR A 61 -2.25 -12.28 -10.95
CA THR A 61 -1.01 -12.86 -11.50
C THR A 61 -1.07 -13.08 -13.01
N SER A 62 -2.21 -13.56 -13.53
CA SER A 62 -2.38 -13.82 -14.97
C SER A 62 -2.78 -12.58 -15.77
N THR A 63 -3.29 -11.54 -15.11
CA THR A 63 -3.81 -10.34 -15.77
C THR A 63 -2.83 -9.18 -15.80
N LEU A 64 -1.81 -9.17 -14.94
CA LEU A 64 -0.80 -8.12 -14.88
C LEU A 64 0.58 -8.64 -15.29
N PRO A 65 0.99 -8.44 -16.56
CA PRO A 65 2.30 -8.85 -17.05
C PRO A 65 3.47 -8.30 -16.21
N ALA A 66 3.33 -7.13 -15.60
CA ALA A 66 4.35 -6.53 -14.75
C ALA A 66 4.87 -7.47 -13.64
N ILE A 67 4.02 -8.35 -13.09
CA ILE A 67 4.40 -9.27 -12.00
C ILE A 67 5.54 -10.20 -12.44
N SER A 68 5.45 -10.78 -13.63
CA SER A 68 6.45 -11.73 -14.14
C SER A 68 7.50 -11.10 -15.04
N GLN A 69 7.22 -9.94 -15.64
CA GLN A 69 8.15 -9.26 -16.53
C GLN A 69 9.13 -8.36 -15.78
N TRP A 70 8.67 -7.63 -14.76
CA TRP A 70 9.49 -6.65 -14.06
C TRP A 70 10.37 -7.27 -13.00
N PHE A 71 10.02 -8.44 -12.47
CA PHE A 71 10.70 -9.06 -11.36
C PHE A 71 11.03 -10.52 -11.65
N ILE A 72 12.24 -10.92 -11.31
CA ILE A 72 12.75 -12.28 -11.48
C ILE A 72 13.34 -12.77 -10.16
N PRO A 73 13.42 -14.10 -9.92
CA PRO A 73 14.13 -14.65 -8.78
C PRO A 73 15.59 -14.19 -8.74
N HIS A 74 16.11 -13.85 -7.57
CA HIS A 74 17.51 -13.48 -7.41
C HIS A 74 18.41 -14.68 -7.76
N PRO A 75 19.44 -14.53 -8.62
CA PRO A 75 20.25 -15.65 -9.11
C PRO A 75 20.93 -16.48 -8.01
N LYS A 76 21.35 -15.84 -6.91
CA LYS A 76 21.97 -16.52 -5.75
C LYS A 76 20.98 -16.86 -4.63
N TYR A 77 19.82 -16.19 -4.59
CA TYR A 77 18.89 -16.24 -3.47
C TYR A 77 17.46 -16.37 -4.01
N PRO A 78 17.06 -17.52 -4.60
CA PRO A 78 15.83 -17.61 -5.40
C PRO A 78 14.53 -17.32 -4.66
N HIS A 79 14.56 -17.26 -3.32
CA HIS A 79 13.43 -16.83 -2.49
C HIS A 79 13.21 -15.31 -2.49
N LEU A 80 14.19 -14.52 -2.95
CA LEU A 80 14.09 -13.08 -3.14
C LEU A 80 13.75 -12.76 -4.60
N GLN A 81 13.00 -11.67 -4.81
CA GLN A 81 12.78 -11.09 -6.12
C GLN A 81 13.68 -9.87 -6.33
N VAL A 82 14.18 -9.70 -7.56
CA VAL A 82 14.92 -8.51 -7.99
C VAL A 82 14.36 -7.95 -9.30
N PRO A 83 14.60 -6.67 -9.61
CA PRO A 83 14.23 -6.11 -10.89
C PRO A 83 14.86 -6.88 -12.05
N ASN A 84 14.06 -7.16 -13.07
CA ASN A 84 14.52 -7.68 -14.34
C ASN A 84 15.19 -6.56 -15.13
N THR A 85 16.49 -6.37 -14.89
CA THR A 85 17.27 -5.30 -15.52
C THR A 85 17.24 -5.39 -17.04
N GLN A 86 17.25 -6.59 -17.62
CA GLN A 86 17.15 -6.78 -19.06
C GLN A 86 15.83 -6.24 -19.63
N PHE A 87 14.70 -6.51 -18.95
CA PHE A 87 13.40 -5.94 -19.32
C PHE A 87 13.42 -4.41 -19.23
N PHE A 88 13.85 -3.84 -18.10
CA PHE A 88 13.86 -2.39 -17.91
C PHE A 88 14.77 -1.66 -18.91
N HIS A 89 15.98 -2.17 -19.16
CA HIS A 89 16.88 -1.59 -20.17
C HIS A 89 16.29 -1.65 -21.57
N LYS A 90 15.68 -2.77 -21.95
CA LYS A 90 15.04 -2.93 -23.26
C LYS A 90 13.84 -2.00 -23.44
N THR A 91 12.98 -1.93 -22.42
CA THR A 91 11.71 -1.19 -22.49
C THR A 91 11.91 0.31 -22.36
N LEU A 92 12.82 0.76 -21.49
CA LEU A 92 13.03 2.19 -21.22
C LEU A 92 14.13 2.82 -22.08
N ALA A 93 15.06 2.03 -22.63
CA ALA A 93 16.22 2.51 -23.35
C ALA A 93 16.92 3.65 -22.57
N ASN A 94 17.07 4.84 -23.17
CA ASN A 94 17.70 6.00 -22.53
C ASN A 94 16.90 6.56 -21.34
N ARG A 95 15.58 6.33 -21.28
CA ARG A 95 14.72 6.82 -20.19
C ARG A 95 14.91 6.07 -18.88
N ILE A 96 15.66 4.97 -18.85
CA ILE A 96 16.07 4.36 -17.58
C ILE A 96 16.87 5.35 -16.72
N ASN A 97 17.50 6.36 -17.32
CA ASN A 97 18.22 7.43 -16.64
C ASN A 97 17.38 8.69 -16.41
N ALA A 98 16.08 8.68 -16.72
CA ALA A 98 15.19 9.79 -16.42
C ALA A 98 15.13 10.01 -14.91
N LEU A 99 15.13 11.28 -14.52
CA LEU A 99 15.06 11.67 -13.11
C LEU A 99 13.62 11.57 -12.63
N LEU A 100 13.37 10.68 -11.67
CA LEU A 100 12.07 10.53 -11.02
C LEU A 100 12.17 11.02 -9.58
N LEU A 101 11.07 11.53 -9.06
CA LEU A 101 10.96 11.91 -7.66
C LEU A 101 10.99 10.66 -6.77
N MET A 102 11.99 10.57 -5.92
CA MET A 102 12.18 9.53 -4.92
C MET A 102 12.02 10.12 -3.53
N GLU A 103 11.40 9.35 -2.64
CA GLU A 103 11.39 9.62 -1.21
C GLU A 103 12.61 8.96 -0.56
N VAL A 104 13.31 9.71 0.28
CA VAL A 104 14.47 9.23 1.03
C VAL A 104 14.24 9.45 2.52
N SER A 105 14.28 8.35 3.27
CA SER A 105 14.19 8.35 4.73
C SER A 105 15.57 8.11 5.33
N LEU A 106 16.02 9.04 6.17
CA LEU A 106 17.23 8.93 7.00
C LEU A 106 16.80 8.53 8.41
N HIS A 107 16.71 7.23 8.67
CA HIS A 107 16.11 6.65 9.88
C HIS A 107 16.86 7.02 11.16
N SER A 108 18.20 7.08 11.11
CA SER A 108 19.04 7.47 12.25
C SER A 108 18.83 8.93 12.67
N GLU A 109 18.52 9.80 11.71
CA GLU A 109 18.28 11.23 11.92
C GLU A 109 16.79 11.56 12.09
N GLY A 110 15.90 10.60 11.79
CA GLY A 110 14.45 10.82 11.76
C GLY A 110 14.02 11.87 10.73
N LYS A 111 14.77 11.99 9.62
CA LYS A 111 14.54 12.96 8.55
C LYS A 111 13.98 12.28 7.30
N PHE A 112 13.22 13.05 6.54
CA PHE A 112 12.63 12.69 5.27
C PHE A 112 12.91 13.79 4.26
N LEU A 113 13.25 13.40 3.03
CA LEU A 113 13.41 14.34 1.93
C LEU A 113 12.96 13.71 0.62
N GLN A 114 12.67 14.57 -0.35
CA GLN A 114 12.39 14.15 -1.71
C GLN A 114 13.51 14.61 -2.64
N ILE A 115 14.01 13.69 -3.47
CA ILE A 115 15.08 13.97 -4.44
C ILE A 115 14.68 13.49 -5.82
N HIS A 116 15.19 14.16 -6.85
CA HIS A 116 15.12 13.65 -8.21
C HIS A 116 16.35 12.78 -8.47
N ALA A 117 16.15 11.50 -8.80
CA ALA A 117 17.23 10.55 -9.05
C ALA A 117 16.93 9.68 -10.29
N PRO A 118 17.96 9.21 -11.01
CA PRO A 118 17.78 8.31 -12.14
C PRO A 118 17.04 7.04 -11.73
N PHE A 119 16.06 6.59 -12.52
CA PHE A 119 15.35 5.33 -12.24
C PHE A 119 16.30 4.12 -12.16
N ALA A 120 17.34 4.09 -12.99
CA ALA A 120 18.42 3.10 -12.95
C ALA A 120 19.05 2.98 -11.55
N LYS A 121 19.21 4.10 -10.82
CA LYS A 121 19.81 4.09 -9.49
C LYS A 121 18.95 3.36 -8.46
N LEU A 122 17.64 3.50 -8.57
CA LEU A 122 16.70 2.73 -7.76
C LEU A 122 16.79 1.24 -8.09
N LEU A 123 16.84 0.88 -9.38
CA LEU A 123 16.94 -0.53 -9.78
C LEU A 123 18.23 -1.19 -9.29
N GLU A 124 19.36 -0.47 -9.34
CA GLU A 124 20.63 -0.89 -8.76
C GLU A 124 20.52 -1.09 -7.24
N ASP A 125 19.93 -0.13 -6.53
CA ASP A 125 19.75 -0.16 -5.08
C ASP A 125 18.90 -1.37 -4.64
N ILE A 126 17.82 -1.67 -5.37
CA ILE A 126 16.97 -2.84 -5.10
C ILE A 126 17.70 -4.15 -5.41
N SER A 127 18.56 -4.17 -6.43
CA SER A 127 19.28 -5.37 -6.85
C SER A 127 20.46 -5.72 -5.93
N PHE A 128 20.84 -4.84 -5.01
CA PHE A 128 21.97 -5.04 -4.12
C PHE A 128 21.65 -6.06 -3.02
N ALA A 129 22.34 -7.21 -3.05
CA ALA A 129 22.18 -8.32 -2.08
C ALA A 129 23.41 -8.52 -1.20
N GLY A 130 23.85 -7.44 -0.53
CA GLY A 130 24.99 -7.43 0.40
C GLY A 130 24.70 -6.62 1.67
N PRO A 131 25.68 -6.45 2.57
CA PRO A 131 25.52 -5.63 3.77
C PRO A 131 25.13 -4.20 3.38
N ARG A 132 23.91 -3.79 3.77
CA ARG A 132 23.36 -2.49 3.40
C ARG A 132 23.27 -1.59 4.62
N ASP A 133 23.58 -0.33 4.43
CA ASP A 133 23.26 0.69 5.43
C ASP A 133 21.73 0.85 5.52
N ARG A 134 21.14 0.28 6.57
CA ARG A 134 19.71 0.36 6.84
C ARG A 134 19.29 1.71 7.44
N SER A 135 20.23 2.64 7.65
CA SER A 135 19.91 3.99 8.08
C SER A 135 19.30 4.84 6.96
N ILE A 136 19.40 4.41 5.70
CA ILE A 136 18.84 5.12 4.54
C ILE A 136 17.90 4.19 3.76
N THR A 137 16.75 4.70 3.36
CA THR A 137 15.84 4.00 2.44
C THR A 137 15.41 4.93 1.33
N THR A 138 15.51 4.46 0.09
CA THR A 138 14.99 5.15 -1.09
C THR A 138 13.74 4.44 -1.58
N TYR A 139 12.70 5.20 -1.89
CA TYR A 139 11.40 4.68 -2.29
C TYR A 139 10.82 5.52 -3.41
N LEU A 140 10.51 4.90 -4.55
CA LEU A 140 9.64 5.49 -5.55
C LEU A 140 8.22 5.38 -5.00
N ALA A 141 7.64 6.50 -4.58
CA ALA A 141 6.31 6.55 -3.98
C ALA A 141 5.38 7.39 -4.86
N GLN A 142 4.14 6.95 -5.02
CA GLN A 142 3.10 7.64 -5.81
C GLN A 142 3.56 8.11 -7.22
N CYS A 143 4.49 7.39 -7.86
CA CYS A 143 4.97 7.78 -9.18
C CYS A 143 3.88 7.48 -10.22
N SER A 144 3.34 8.52 -10.87
CA SER A 144 2.35 8.32 -11.93
C SER A 144 2.95 7.51 -13.06
N ILE A 145 2.18 6.55 -13.60
CA ILE A 145 2.59 5.79 -14.80
C ILE A 145 2.91 6.71 -15.99
N ASN A 146 2.37 7.94 -16.02
CA ASN A 146 2.64 8.90 -17.08
C ASN A 146 4.09 9.45 -17.06
N GLU A 147 4.80 9.32 -15.94
CA GLU A 147 6.24 9.62 -15.85
C GLU A 147 7.09 8.54 -16.55
N ILE A 148 6.56 7.33 -16.69
CA ILE A 148 7.21 6.17 -17.33
C ILE A 148 6.21 5.42 -18.25
N PRO A 149 5.68 6.08 -19.29
CA PRO A 149 4.57 5.58 -20.09
C PRO A 149 4.88 4.28 -20.83
N GLU A 150 6.15 3.97 -21.08
CA GLU A 150 6.62 2.73 -21.71
C GLU A 150 6.23 1.47 -20.91
N LEU A 151 5.96 1.63 -19.61
CA LEU A 151 5.56 0.54 -18.73
C LEU A 151 4.03 0.30 -18.72
N LYS A 152 3.25 1.19 -19.31
CA LYS A 152 1.78 1.19 -19.21
C LYS A 152 1.13 -0.09 -19.74
N ASP A 153 1.63 -0.64 -20.84
CA ASP A 153 1.06 -1.84 -21.47
C ASP A 153 1.22 -3.10 -20.61
N THR A 154 2.14 -3.08 -19.63
CA THR A 154 2.31 -4.18 -18.67
C THR A 154 1.38 -4.08 -17.45
N LEU A 155 0.57 -3.02 -17.38
CA LEU A 155 -0.36 -2.69 -16.29
C LEU A 155 -1.78 -2.41 -16.83
N PRO A 156 -2.43 -3.39 -17.47
CA PRO A 156 -3.78 -3.21 -17.98
C PRO A 156 -4.75 -2.86 -16.85
N THR A 157 -5.74 -2.01 -17.16
CA THR A 157 -6.74 -1.56 -16.19
C THR A 157 -7.60 -2.75 -15.72
N PRO A 158 -7.70 -3.02 -14.41
CA PRO A 158 -8.55 -4.10 -13.91
C PRO A 158 -10.03 -3.87 -14.20
N GLN A 159 -10.77 -4.94 -14.52
CA GLN A 159 -12.22 -4.86 -14.80
C GLN A 159 -13.06 -4.25 -13.65
N TYR A 160 -12.57 -4.37 -12.41
CA TYR A 160 -13.25 -3.89 -11.20
C TYR A 160 -13.36 -2.37 -11.13
N ILE A 161 -12.55 -1.65 -11.90
CA ILE A 161 -12.63 -0.20 -12.04
C ILE A 161 -14.01 0.23 -12.56
N HIS A 162 -14.66 -0.61 -13.38
CA HIS A 162 -16.02 -0.37 -13.87
C HIS A 162 -17.11 -0.56 -12.79
N ALA A 163 -16.76 -0.84 -11.54
CA ALA A 163 -17.72 -0.78 -10.44
C ALA A 163 -18.18 0.66 -10.18
N GLY A 164 -17.27 1.63 -10.39
CA GLY A 164 -17.56 3.06 -10.42
C GLY A 164 -18.02 3.53 -11.81
N LYS A 165 -17.68 4.78 -12.15
CA LYS A 165 -17.86 5.37 -13.48
C LYS A 165 -16.91 4.78 -14.53
N GLY A 166 -15.88 4.06 -14.09
CA GLY A 166 -14.93 3.39 -14.96
C GLY A 166 -13.79 4.29 -15.44
N ASP A 167 -13.69 5.53 -14.95
CA ASP A 167 -12.56 6.40 -15.21
C ASP A 167 -11.45 6.21 -14.17
N VAL A 168 -10.22 6.09 -14.67
CA VAL A 168 -9.00 6.05 -13.86
C VAL A 168 -8.48 7.47 -13.70
N TYR A 169 -8.46 7.95 -12.46
CA TYR A 169 -7.87 9.24 -12.11
C TYR A 169 -6.35 9.22 -12.23
N ASN A 170 -5.70 8.20 -11.66
CA ASN A 170 -4.27 7.99 -11.81
C ASN A 170 -3.91 6.50 -11.58
N VAL A 171 -2.82 6.07 -12.18
CA VAL A 171 -2.15 4.80 -11.85
C VAL A 171 -0.82 5.17 -11.24
N ASN A 172 -0.58 4.75 -9.99
CA ASN A 172 0.67 5.05 -9.31
C ASN A 172 1.49 3.79 -9.05
N LEU A 173 2.79 3.93 -9.25
CA LEU A 173 3.81 2.94 -8.96
C LEU A 173 4.43 3.23 -7.60
N TRP A 174 4.73 2.14 -6.92
CA TRP A 174 5.43 2.12 -5.66
C TRP A 174 6.54 1.08 -5.74
N MET A 175 7.79 1.47 -5.55
CA MET A 175 8.91 0.56 -5.76
C MET A 175 10.10 0.93 -4.87
N GLY A 176 10.67 -0.07 -4.20
CA GLY A 176 11.91 0.10 -3.45
C GLY A 176 12.44 -1.21 -2.92
N HIS A 177 13.47 -1.12 -2.09
CA HIS A 177 14.07 -2.27 -1.42
C HIS A 177 13.27 -2.61 -0.15
N ALA A 178 13.01 -3.89 0.11
CA ALA A 178 12.07 -4.33 1.15
C ALA A 178 12.38 -3.83 2.56
N ALA A 179 13.64 -3.54 2.90
CA ALA A 179 14.01 -2.97 4.20
C ALA A 179 13.30 -1.63 4.50
N LEU A 180 12.50 -1.60 5.58
CA LEU A 180 11.99 -0.40 6.25
C LEU A 180 11.11 0.56 5.41
N ILE A 181 10.51 0.07 4.32
CA ILE A 181 9.52 0.85 3.57
C ILE A 181 8.19 0.86 4.32
N ALA A 182 7.74 2.05 4.70
CA ALA A 182 6.45 2.23 5.35
C ALA A 182 5.76 3.51 4.86
N THR A 183 4.48 3.37 4.51
CA THR A 183 3.57 4.48 4.26
C THR A 183 2.70 4.68 5.51
N PRO A 184 2.76 5.85 6.16
CA PRO A 184 2.01 6.15 7.38
C PRO A 184 0.49 5.99 7.23
N LEU A 185 -0.22 6.04 8.34
CA LEU A 185 -1.69 6.06 8.34
C LEU A 185 -2.22 7.28 7.58
N HIS A 186 -2.90 7.06 6.47
CA HIS A 186 -3.42 8.12 5.61
C HIS A 186 -4.73 7.71 4.93
N LYS A 187 -5.29 8.60 4.12
CA LYS A 187 -6.44 8.34 3.25
C LYS A 187 -6.19 8.86 1.85
N ASP A 188 -6.75 8.14 0.89
CA ASP A 188 -6.71 8.52 -0.51
C ASP A 188 -7.89 9.42 -0.91
N PRO A 189 -7.73 10.26 -1.95
CA PRO A 189 -8.80 11.13 -2.45
C PRO A 189 -9.92 10.37 -3.17
N ASN A 190 -9.63 9.17 -3.67
CA ASN A 190 -10.52 8.33 -4.48
C ASN A 190 -10.50 6.87 -3.97
N PRO A 191 -11.51 6.04 -4.33
CA PRO A 191 -11.40 4.60 -4.22
C PRO A 191 -10.10 4.09 -4.87
N ASN A 192 -9.47 3.11 -4.22
CA ASN A 192 -8.17 2.61 -4.61
C ASN A 192 -8.20 1.09 -4.77
N LEU A 193 -7.85 0.61 -5.96
CA LEU A 193 -7.54 -0.79 -6.20
C LEU A 193 -6.01 -0.93 -6.19
N PHE A 194 -5.48 -1.65 -5.21
CA PHE A 194 -4.05 -1.88 -5.04
C PHE A 194 -3.72 -3.33 -5.40
N VAL A 195 -2.59 -3.55 -6.07
CA VAL A 195 -2.04 -4.87 -6.37
C VAL A 195 -0.55 -4.90 -6.05
N GLN A 196 -0.13 -5.95 -5.37
CA GLN A 196 1.27 -6.19 -5.06
C GLN A 196 1.95 -6.86 -6.25
N LEU A 197 3.09 -6.31 -6.70
CA LEU A 197 3.84 -6.80 -7.84
C LEU A 197 5.04 -7.66 -7.44
N ALA A 198 5.75 -7.27 -6.38
CA ALA A 198 6.92 -7.99 -5.87
C ALA A 198 7.06 -7.84 -4.36
N GLY A 199 7.60 -8.86 -3.70
CA GLY A 199 7.76 -8.89 -2.25
C GLY A 199 6.43 -8.84 -1.50
N THR A 200 6.49 -8.63 -0.20
CA THR A 200 5.34 -8.72 0.70
C THR A 200 5.11 -7.40 1.42
N LYS A 201 3.84 -7.00 1.55
CA LYS A 201 3.41 -5.87 2.40
C LYS A 201 2.35 -6.31 3.40
N ARG A 202 2.41 -5.75 4.61
CA ARG A 202 1.36 -5.83 5.62
C ARG A 202 0.57 -4.52 5.57
N VAL A 203 -0.75 -4.61 5.55
CA VAL A 203 -1.67 -3.48 5.43
C VAL A 203 -2.63 -3.52 6.61
N ARG A 204 -2.77 -2.40 7.32
CA ARG A 204 -3.81 -2.19 8.33
C ARG A 204 -4.79 -1.12 7.85
N MET A 205 -6.08 -1.35 8.04
CA MET A 205 -7.15 -0.46 7.62
C MET A 205 -8.13 -0.18 8.76
N PHE A 206 -8.61 1.05 8.81
CA PHE A 206 -9.57 1.52 9.80
C PHE A 206 -10.69 2.29 9.08
N ASP A 207 -11.91 2.15 9.60
CA ASP A 207 -13.04 2.88 9.05
C ASP A 207 -12.83 4.41 9.20
N PRO A 208 -13.61 5.23 8.46
CA PRO A 208 -13.41 6.67 8.42
C PRO A 208 -13.42 7.38 9.77
N ASP A 209 -14.23 6.92 10.72
CA ASP A 209 -14.42 7.57 12.02
C ASP A 209 -13.32 7.14 12.99
N THR A 210 -13.07 5.84 13.09
CA THR A 210 -11.95 5.29 13.88
C THR A 210 -10.62 5.94 13.52
N GLY A 211 -10.24 5.93 12.23
CA GLY A 211 -8.95 6.52 11.85
C GLY A 211 -8.92 8.04 12.01
N ARG A 212 -10.08 8.72 12.01
CA ARG A 212 -10.15 10.17 12.27
C ARG A 212 -9.88 10.45 13.75
N GLU A 213 -10.44 9.66 14.65
CA GLU A 213 -10.18 9.74 16.09
C GLU A 213 -8.70 9.48 16.39
N MET A 214 -8.12 8.42 15.81
CA MET A 214 -6.69 8.11 15.95
C MET A 214 -5.80 9.29 15.53
N VAL A 215 -6.11 9.94 14.42
CA VAL A 215 -5.36 11.09 13.92
C VAL A 215 -5.58 12.34 14.77
N GLN A 216 -6.80 12.57 15.27
CA GLN A 216 -7.07 13.70 16.16
C GLN A 216 -6.32 13.56 17.49
N GLU A 217 -6.30 12.36 18.06
CA GLU A 217 -5.68 12.08 19.35
C GLU A 217 -4.15 12.00 19.24
N PHE A 218 -3.62 11.26 18.25
CA PHE A 218 -2.19 10.94 18.16
C PHE A 218 -1.46 11.68 17.03
N GLY A 219 -2.18 12.25 16.08
CA GLY A 219 -1.64 12.98 14.93
C GLY A 219 -1.41 14.47 15.15
N GLY A 220 -1.48 14.94 16.41
CA GLY A 220 -1.16 16.32 16.76
C GLY A 220 -2.16 17.36 16.25
N GLY A 221 -3.41 16.97 15.99
CA GLY A 221 -4.46 17.88 15.52
C GLY A 221 -4.36 18.27 14.04
N VAL A 222 -3.55 17.56 13.24
CA VAL A 222 -3.47 17.75 11.78
C VAL A 222 -4.79 17.34 11.14
N LYS A 223 -5.67 18.33 10.92
CA LYS A 223 -7.04 18.11 10.41
C LYS A 223 -7.08 17.57 8.97
N ARG A 224 -5.96 17.65 8.24
CA ARG A 224 -5.82 17.24 6.84
C ARG A 224 -4.39 16.79 6.58
N PHE A 225 -4.15 15.49 6.70
CA PHE A 225 -2.96 14.85 6.14
C PHE A 225 -3.03 14.90 4.61
N ARG A 226 -2.68 16.07 4.05
CA ARG A 226 -2.57 16.30 2.61
C ARG A 226 -1.12 16.41 2.15
N MET A 227 -0.16 16.48 3.08
CA MET A 227 1.24 16.74 2.79
C MET A 227 2.11 15.56 3.26
N PRO A 228 2.94 14.96 2.39
CA PRO A 228 3.85 13.86 2.74
C PRO A 228 4.78 14.22 3.92
N ASP A 229 5.35 15.41 3.94
CA ASP A 229 6.41 15.80 4.89
C ASP A 229 5.92 15.78 6.35
N GLU A 230 4.73 16.33 6.63
CA GLU A 230 4.13 16.36 7.98
C GLU A 230 3.77 14.97 8.49
N MET A 231 3.58 13.99 7.60
CA MET A 231 3.26 12.61 7.94
C MET A 231 4.50 11.75 8.17
N MET A 232 5.64 12.14 7.60
CA MET A 232 6.85 11.33 7.59
C MET A 232 7.81 11.69 8.71
N GLU A 233 7.66 12.85 9.35
CA GLU A 233 8.59 13.32 10.39
C GLU A 233 7.95 13.52 11.78
N GLY A 234 8.82 13.50 12.80
CA GLY A 234 8.49 14.01 14.14
C GLY A 234 7.83 13.03 15.12
N LYS A 235 7.48 13.57 16.30
CA LYS A 235 6.94 12.81 17.44
C LYS A 235 5.59 12.15 17.17
N TYR A 236 4.76 12.79 16.35
CA TYR A 236 3.41 12.32 16.02
C TYR A 236 3.43 11.12 15.09
N ARG A 237 4.36 11.10 14.12
CA ARG A 237 4.61 9.91 13.28
C ARG A 237 4.90 8.68 14.12
N ARG A 238 5.84 8.79 15.07
CA ARG A 238 6.18 7.66 15.97
C ARG A 238 5.00 7.21 16.84
N MET A 239 4.18 8.16 17.31
CA MET A 239 3.00 7.83 18.11
C MET A 239 1.95 7.09 17.29
N ILE A 240 1.57 7.64 16.14
CA ILE A 240 0.64 6.98 15.21
C ILE A 240 1.18 5.61 14.80
N ASP A 241 2.46 5.50 14.48
CA ASP A 241 3.07 4.22 14.07
C ASP A 241 2.99 3.18 15.19
N LYS A 242 3.29 3.58 16.44
CA LYS A 242 3.15 2.72 17.61
C LYS A 242 1.71 2.29 17.86
N VAL A 243 0.73 3.18 17.70
CA VAL A 243 -0.69 2.87 17.87
C VAL A 243 -1.16 1.94 16.75
N VAL A 244 -0.80 2.23 15.51
CA VAL A 244 -1.23 1.47 14.34
C VAL A 244 -0.60 0.08 14.30
N TRP A 245 0.68 -0.06 14.63
CA TRP A 245 1.46 -1.30 14.53
C TRP A 245 1.73 -1.99 15.86
N GLY A 246 1.27 -1.43 16.98
CA GLY A 246 1.40 -2.04 18.31
C GLY A 246 0.82 -3.46 18.33
N GLU A 247 1.43 -4.31 19.15
CA GLU A 247 1.04 -5.70 19.34
C GLU A 247 0.57 -5.91 20.79
N GLY A 248 -0.51 -6.69 20.95
CA GLY A 248 -1.01 -7.19 22.22
C GLY A 248 -2.50 -7.50 22.17
N ASP A 249 -2.94 -8.39 23.06
CA ASP A 249 -4.34 -8.81 23.21
C ASP A 249 -5.02 -7.86 24.19
N ALA A 250 -5.79 -6.91 23.66
CA ALA A 250 -6.70 -6.15 24.50
C ALA A 250 -8.11 -6.25 23.93
N GLY A 251 -9.04 -6.72 24.77
CA GLY A 251 -10.46 -6.82 24.44
C GLY A 251 -11.11 -5.49 24.08
N ASP A 252 -10.48 -4.37 24.46
CA ASP A 252 -10.97 -2.99 24.27
C ASP A 252 -10.14 -2.17 23.25
N GLY A 253 -9.31 -2.83 22.44
CA GLY A 253 -8.49 -2.17 21.43
C GLY A 253 -9.29 -1.63 20.23
N VAL A 254 -8.78 -0.57 19.60
CA VAL A 254 -9.35 -0.01 18.37
C VAL A 254 -9.50 -1.10 17.30
N SER A 255 -10.73 -1.35 16.85
CA SER A 255 -10.98 -2.40 15.85
C SER A 255 -10.54 -1.95 14.46
N GLY A 256 -9.84 -2.83 13.76
CA GLY A 256 -9.40 -2.60 12.39
C GLY A 256 -9.29 -3.89 11.60
N PHE A 257 -8.96 -3.75 10.32
CA PHE A 257 -8.68 -4.86 9.44
C PHE A 257 -7.20 -4.97 9.12
N GLU A 258 -6.73 -6.18 8.89
CA GLU A 258 -5.39 -6.46 8.45
C GLU A 258 -5.37 -7.44 7.27
N ALA A 259 -4.40 -7.24 6.37
CA ALA A 259 -4.03 -8.21 5.36
C ALA A 259 -2.51 -8.21 5.14
N THR A 260 -1.99 -9.39 4.79
CA THR A 260 -0.64 -9.55 4.23
C THR A 260 -0.82 -9.87 2.76
N VAL A 261 -0.17 -9.11 1.88
CA VAL A 261 -0.29 -9.25 0.43
C VAL A 261 1.08 -9.52 -0.20
N GLY A 262 1.14 -10.56 -1.00
CA GLY A 262 2.28 -10.95 -1.82
C GLY A 262 2.01 -10.78 -3.31
N PRO A 263 2.96 -11.15 -4.19
CA PRO A 263 2.85 -10.93 -5.63
C PRO A 263 1.54 -11.48 -6.22
N GLY A 264 0.78 -10.64 -6.91
CA GLY A 264 -0.51 -10.97 -7.53
C GLY A 264 -1.73 -10.85 -6.62
N ASP A 265 -1.54 -10.65 -5.31
CA ASP A 265 -2.62 -10.33 -4.39
C ASP A 265 -3.05 -8.87 -4.59
N GLY A 266 -4.37 -8.64 -4.46
CA GLY A 266 -4.92 -7.30 -4.52
C GLY A 266 -5.87 -7.00 -3.38
N LEU A 267 -6.10 -5.70 -3.18
CA LEU A 267 -6.96 -5.16 -2.14
C LEU A 267 -7.73 -3.95 -2.66
N PHE A 268 -8.97 -3.83 -2.21
CA PHE A 268 -9.79 -2.66 -2.43
C PHE A 268 -9.82 -1.81 -1.16
N ILE A 269 -9.37 -0.56 -1.28
CA ILE A 269 -9.45 0.46 -0.24
C ILE A 269 -10.55 1.44 -0.66
N PRO A 270 -11.69 1.46 0.04
CA PRO A 270 -12.77 2.37 -0.29
C PRO A 270 -12.40 3.81 0.04
N LYS A 271 -13.03 4.76 -0.66
CA LYS A 271 -12.84 6.18 -0.37
C LYS A 271 -13.17 6.47 1.09
N GLY A 272 -12.29 7.21 1.76
CA GLY A 272 -12.48 7.63 3.15
C GLY A 272 -11.96 6.65 4.20
N TRP A 273 -11.51 5.45 3.81
CA TRP A 273 -10.85 4.51 4.72
C TRP A 273 -9.41 4.89 4.99
N TRP A 274 -9.04 4.83 6.27
CA TRP A 274 -7.67 5.04 6.72
C TRP A 274 -6.86 3.78 6.56
N HIS A 275 -5.63 3.88 6.09
CA HIS A 275 -4.76 2.73 5.91
C HIS A 275 -3.29 3.07 6.10
N ALA A 276 -2.56 2.11 6.64
CA ALA A 276 -1.11 2.13 6.80
C ALA A 276 -0.52 0.87 6.19
N ILE A 277 0.64 1.01 5.56
CA ILE A 277 1.26 -0.07 4.79
C ILE A 277 2.73 -0.13 5.16
N ARG A 278 3.25 -1.34 5.45
CA ARG A 278 4.69 -1.55 5.61
C ARG A 278 5.14 -2.78 4.84
N SER A 279 6.36 -2.74 4.31
CA SER A 279 7.00 -3.92 3.75
C SER A 279 7.24 -4.98 4.83
N VAL A 280 7.30 -6.23 4.39
CA VAL A 280 7.67 -7.38 5.21
C VAL A 280 8.92 -8.00 4.60
N GLY A 281 9.87 -8.37 5.46
CA GLY A 281 11.18 -8.85 5.06
C GLY A 281 12.25 -7.74 5.07
N GLU A 282 13.50 -8.15 4.94
CA GLU A 282 14.65 -7.26 5.06
C GLU A 282 15.41 -7.07 3.74
N GLU A 283 15.12 -7.87 2.72
CA GLU A 283 15.89 -7.93 1.48
C GLU A 283 14.98 -8.12 0.24
N GLY A 284 15.53 -7.75 -0.92
CA GLY A 284 14.86 -7.90 -2.21
C GLY A 284 13.91 -6.76 -2.56
N ALA A 285 13.25 -6.91 -3.70
CA ALA A 285 12.30 -5.94 -4.22
C ALA A 285 10.97 -5.97 -3.45
N VAL A 286 10.45 -4.79 -3.14
CA VAL A 286 9.03 -4.60 -2.82
C VAL A 286 8.44 -3.61 -3.80
N ALA A 287 7.37 -4.02 -4.47
CA ALA A 287 6.71 -3.19 -5.46
C ALA A 287 5.20 -3.42 -5.49
N SER A 288 4.47 -2.35 -5.75
CA SER A 288 3.01 -2.38 -5.91
C SER A 288 2.57 -1.34 -6.91
N VAL A 289 1.40 -1.56 -7.48
CA VAL A 289 0.69 -0.62 -8.35
C VAL A 289 -0.69 -0.37 -7.77
N ASN A 290 -1.19 0.84 -7.93
CA ASN A 290 -2.55 1.15 -7.51
C ASN A 290 -3.28 2.02 -8.54
N TRP A 291 -4.58 1.80 -8.67
CA TRP A 291 -5.48 2.59 -9.50
C TRP A 291 -6.39 3.41 -8.59
N TRP A 292 -6.26 4.72 -8.65
CA TRP A 292 -7.28 5.63 -8.15
C TRP A 292 -8.33 5.81 -9.22
N PHE A 293 -9.58 5.49 -8.92
CA PHE A 293 -10.67 5.49 -9.89
C PHE A 293 -11.94 6.13 -9.35
N ARG A 294 -12.90 6.41 -10.22
CA ARG A 294 -14.18 7.05 -9.87
C ARG A 294 -15.36 6.25 -10.38
#